data_AF-A0A5C4NTU3-F1
#
_entry.id   AF-A0A5C4NTU3-F1
#
_cell.length_a   1.000
_cell.length_b   1.000
_cell.length_c   1.000
_cell.angle_alpha   90.00
_cell.angle_beta   90.00
_cell.angle_gamma   90.00
#
_symmetry.space_group_name_H-M   'P 1'
#
loop_
_entity.id
_entity.type
_entity.pdbx_description
1 polymer ?
#
loop_
_entity_poly.entity_id
_entity_poly.type
_entity_poly.pdbx_seq_one_letter_code
_entity_poly.pdbx_strand_id
1 'polypeptide(L)'
;MTGRPARKSAAQLQAACDNFNALHQVGAAVSVELDSGEIRNTVTTSEAQVLSGHTAVIWLDGVRGCYLLDRVSPQPPDSAAAGSPP
;
A
#
# COMPACT_ATOMS: atom_id res chain seq x y z
N MET A 1 7.57 25.98 16.13
CA MET A 1 8.57 24.96 15.79
C MET A 1 7.84 23.66 15.48
N THR A 2 7.27 23.50 14.29
CA THR A 2 6.69 22.21 13.88
C THR A 2 7.81 21.37 13.28
N GLY A 3 8.29 20.39 14.05
CA GLY A 3 9.36 19.48 13.63
C GLY A 3 8.93 18.72 12.39
N ARG A 4 9.79 18.69 11.37
CA ARG A 4 9.60 17.78 10.22
C ARG A 4 9.58 16.34 10.74
N PRO A 5 8.65 15.49 10.28
CA PRO A 5 8.70 14.07 10.63
C PRO A 5 10.06 13.50 10.26
N ALA A 6 10.67 12.74 11.17
CA ALA A 6 11.94 12.08 10.93
C ALA A 6 11.79 11.13 9.73
N ARG A 7 12.72 11.20 8.77
CA ARG A 7 12.73 10.25 7.65
C ARG A 7 12.92 8.83 8.20
N LYS A 8 12.07 7.89 7.77
CA LYS A 8 12.23 6.46 8.03
C LYS A 8 13.60 6.01 7.49
N SER A 9 14.35 5.24 8.27
CA SER A 9 15.59 4.62 7.82
C SER A 9 15.31 3.50 6.82
N ALA A 10 16.30 3.10 6.02
CA ALA A 10 16.17 1.98 5.08
C ALA A 10 15.70 0.69 5.79
N ALA A 11 16.21 0.42 7.00
CA ALA A 11 15.79 -0.72 7.80
C ALA A 11 14.31 -0.64 8.23
N GLN A 12 13.82 0.56 8.59
CA GLN A 12 12.41 0.77 8.92
C GLN A 12 11.49 0.60 7.70
N LEU A 13 11.95 1.02 6.53
CA LEU A 13 11.23 0.83 5.28
C LEU A 13 11.15 -0.65 4.90
N GLN A 14 12.27 -1.37 5.02
CA GLN A 14 12.30 -2.80 4.76
C GLN A 14 11.40 -3.56 5.72
N ALA A 15 11.47 -3.27 7.02
CA ALA A 15 10.59 -3.88 8.01
C ALA A 15 9.10 -3.62 7.73
N ALA A 16 8.76 -2.45 7.17
CA ALA A 16 7.37 -2.15 6.77
C ALA A 16 6.94 -3.00 5.56
N CYS A 17 7.78 -3.16 4.55
CA CYS A 17 7.54 -4.06 3.42
C CYS A 17 7.39 -5.51 3.89
N ASP A 18 8.33 -5.99 4.71
CA ASP A 18 8.34 -7.37 5.22
C ASP A 18 7.09 -7.67 6.04
N ASN A 19 6.71 -6.75 6.95
CA ASN A 19 5.49 -6.91 7.75
C ASN A 19 4.23 -6.91 6.88
N PHE A 20 4.16 -6.05 5.87
CA PHE A 20 3.04 -6.04 4.94
C PHE A 20 2.96 -7.37 4.16
N ASN A 21 4.06 -7.82 3.58
CA ASN A 21 4.10 -9.06 2.78
C ASN A 21 3.82 -10.32 3.62
N ALA A 22 4.24 -10.32 4.89
CA ALA A 22 3.96 -11.42 5.81
C ALA A 22 2.46 -11.56 6.12
N LEU A 23 1.72 -10.46 6.10
CA LEU A 23 0.29 -10.41 6.40
C LEU A 23 -0.58 -10.50 5.13
N HIS A 24 -0.06 -10.06 3.99
CA HIS A 24 -0.81 -9.88 2.76
C HIS A 24 -0.01 -10.39 1.56
N GLN A 25 -0.53 -11.44 0.93
CA GLN A 25 0.04 -11.99 -0.30
C GLN A 25 -0.32 -11.13 -1.51
N VAL A 26 0.39 -11.33 -2.62
CA VAL A 26 -0.01 -10.78 -3.92
C VAL A 26 -1.43 -11.23 -4.26
N GLY A 27 -2.29 -10.29 -4.64
CA GLY A 27 -3.73 -10.50 -4.83
C GLY A 27 -4.59 -10.11 -3.62
N ALA A 28 -3.99 -9.63 -2.53
CA ALA A 28 -4.74 -9.16 -1.36
C ALA A 28 -5.53 -7.89 -1.68
N ALA A 29 -6.76 -7.81 -1.15
CA ALA A 29 -7.60 -6.63 -1.22
C ALA A 29 -7.04 -5.51 -0.32
N VAL A 30 -6.88 -4.32 -0.88
CA VAL A 30 -6.35 -3.14 -0.20
C VAL A 30 -7.12 -1.90 -0.63
N SER A 31 -7.07 -0.87 0.20
CA SER A 31 -7.49 0.48 -0.17
C SER A 31 -6.26 1.37 -0.31
N VAL A 32 -6.24 2.21 -1.34
CA VAL A 32 -5.16 3.16 -1.60
C VAL A 32 -5.71 4.59 -1.61
N GLU A 33 -5.04 5.48 -0.90
CA GLU A 33 -5.31 6.93 -0.98
C GLU A 33 -4.56 7.53 -2.17
N LEU A 34 -5.27 7.93 -3.22
CA LEU A 34 -4.69 8.56 -4.41
C LEU A 34 -4.19 9.99 -4.12
N ASP A 35 -3.36 10.55 -5.00
CA ASP A 35 -2.85 11.93 -4.87
C ASP A 35 -3.97 12.98 -4.89
N SER A 36 -5.13 12.64 -5.44
CA SER A 36 -6.35 13.46 -5.39
C SER A 36 -7.02 13.48 -4.00
N GLY A 37 -6.59 12.62 -3.08
CA GLY A 37 -7.26 12.36 -1.80
C GLY A 37 -8.40 11.34 -1.89
N GLU A 38 -8.67 10.78 -3.06
CA GLU A 38 -9.67 9.72 -3.24
C GLU A 38 -9.15 8.39 -2.67
N ILE A 39 -9.98 7.70 -1.88
CA ILE A 39 -9.71 6.34 -1.45
C ILE A 39 -10.28 5.37 -2.48
N ARG A 40 -9.43 4.51 -3.04
CA ARG A 40 -9.83 3.51 -4.04
C ARG A 40 -9.52 2.10 -3.56
N ASN A 41 -10.51 1.21 -3.65
CA ASN A 41 -10.32 -0.21 -3.41
C ASN A 41 -9.67 -0.86 -4.65
N THR A 42 -8.66 -1.69 -4.39
CA THR A 42 -7.90 -2.40 -5.43
C THR A 42 -7.26 -3.67 -4.84
N VAL A 43 -6.49 -4.39 -5.63
CA VAL A 43 -5.71 -5.57 -5.22
C VAL A 43 -4.23 -5.35 -5.46
N THR A 44 -3.40 -5.98 -4.64
CA THR A 44 -1.95 -5.97 -4.83
C THR A 44 -1.56 -6.82 -6.05
N THR A 45 -0.69 -6.32 -6.91
CA THR A 45 -0.19 -7.04 -8.10
C THR A 45 1.26 -7.50 -7.94
N SER A 46 1.94 -7.05 -6.89
CA SER A 46 3.28 -7.48 -6.50
C SER A 46 3.50 -7.30 -5.00
N GLU A 47 4.55 -7.91 -4.48
CA GLU A 47 5.01 -7.72 -3.11
C GLU A 47 5.47 -6.27 -2.88
N ALA A 48 5.28 -5.77 -1.66
CA ALA A 48 5.83 -4.50 -1.24
C ALA A 48 7.36 -4.56 -1.20
N GLN A 49 8.04 -3.54 -1.74
CA GLN A 49 9.50 -3.51 -1.85
C GLN A 49 10.04 -2.10 -1.58
N VAL A 50 11.30 -2.02 -1.13
CA VAL A 50 11.99 -0.74 -0.98
C VAL A 50 12.65 -0.35 -2.30
N LEU A 51 12.10 0.66 -2.96
CA LEU A 51 12.67 1.23 -4.17
C LEU A 51 13.87 2.12 -3.84
N SER A 52 14.99 1.86 -4.51
CA SER A 52 16.25 2.63 -4.42
C SER A 52 16.76 2.85 -2.98
N GLY A 53 16.40 1.97 -2.05
CA GLY A 53 16.82 2.01 -0.63
C GLY A 53 16.16 3.09 0.24
N HIS A 54 15.17 3.83 -0.25
CA HIS A 54 14.60 4.98 0.48
C HIS A 54 13.08 5.16 0.37
N THR A 55 12.38 4.31 -0.37
CA THR A 55 10.92 4.41 -0.49
C THR A 55 10.29 3.04 -0.49
N ALA A 56 9.43 2.76 0.49
CA ALA A 56 8.60 1.57 0.47
C ALA A 56 7.45 1.77 -0.52
N VAL A 57 7.38 0.90 -1.53
CA VAL A 57 6.38 0.97 -2.60
C VAL A 57 5.68 -0.37 -2.82
N ILE A 58 4.52 -0.31 -3.46
CA ILE A 58 3.76 -1.48 -3.90
C ILE A 58 3.09 -1.20 -5.25
N TRP A 59 2.80 -2.26 -6.00
CA TRP A 59 2.06 -2.20 -7.25
C TRP A 59 0.65 -2.72 -7.03
N LEU A 60 -0.31 -2.02 -7.61
CA LEU A 60 -1.74 -2.23 -7.41
C LEU A 60 -2.43 -2.34 -8.76
N ASP A 61 -3.51 -3.10 -8.81
CA ASP A 61 -4.31 -3.22 -10.02
C ASP A 61 -5.05 -1.91 -10.34
N GLY A 62 -5.09 -1.54 -11.62
CA GLY A 62 -5.70 -0.28 -12.05
C GLY A 62 -4.95 1.01 -11.65
N VAL A 63 -3.83 0.92 -10.93
CA VAL A 63 -2.94 2.06 -10.62
C VAL A 63 -1.69 1.97 -11.50
N ARG A 64 -1.39 3.04 -12.25
CA ARG A 64 -0.20 3.08 -13.10
C ARG A 64 1.03 3.45 -12.27
N GLY A 65 2.04 2.59 -12.31
CA GLY A 65 3.30 2.79 -11.59
C GLY A 65 3.28 2.15 -10.20
N CYS A 66 4.26 2.51 -9.38
CA CYS A 66 4.35 2.09 -7.99
C CYS A 66 3.78 3.18 -7.08
N TYR A 67 3.15 2.77 -5.98
CA TYR A 67 2.55 3.67 -5.02
C TYR A 67 3.17 3.52 -3.64
N LEU A 68 3.15 4.58 -2.84
CA LEU A 68 3.73 4.57 -1.50
C LEU A 68 2.99 3.58 -0.61
N LEU A 69 3.72 2.66 0.02
CA LEU A 69 3.14 1.68 0.94
C LEU A 69 2.41 2.36 2.11
N ASP A 70 2.86 3.54 2.52
CA ASP A 70 2.27 4.34 3.61
C ASP A 70 0.84 4.81 3.31
N ARG A 71 0.45 4.88 2.03
CA ARG A 71 -0.90 5.25 1.58
C ARG A 71 -1.78 4.05 1.27
N VAL A 72 -1.30 2.84 1.53
CA VAL A 72 -2.01 1.59 1.28
C VAL A 72 -2.42 0.99 2.61
N SER A 73 -3.73 0.81 2.78
CA SER A 73 -4.30 0.15 3.95
C SER A 73 -4.83 -1.23 3.53
N PRO A 74 -4.44 -2.31 4.23
CA PRO A 74 -5.04 -3.61 3.98
C PRO A 74 -6.53 -3.57 4.30
N GLN A 75 -7.34 -4.20 3.44
CA GLN A 75 -8.73 -4.44 3.77
C GLN A 75 -8.84 -5.75 4.55
N PRO A 76 -9.73 -5.83 5.54
CA PRO A 76 -10.07 -7.12 6.12
C PRO A 76 -10.53 -8.06 5.00
N PRO A 77 -10.16 -9.36 5.03
CA PRO A 77 -10.66 -10.31 4.05
C PRO A 77 -12.19 -10.27 4.12
N ASP A 78 -12.81 -9.89 3.01
CA ASP A 78 -14.22 -9.52 2.87
C ASP A 78 -15.16 -10.21 3.87
N SER A 79 -15.74 -9.42 4.78
CA SER A 79 -17.19 -9.51 4.91
C SER A 79 -17.76 -8.79 3.68
N ALA A 80 -18.05 -9.58 2.65
CA ALA A 80 -18.63 -9.22 1.36
C ALA A 80 -19.27 -7.81 1.29
N ALA A 81 -18.66 -6.88 0.55
CA ALA A 81 -19.38 -5.81 -0.12
C ALA A 81 -19.87 -6.34 -1.49
N ALA A 82 -21.11 -6.81 -1.64
CA ALA A 82 -22.28 -5.96 -1.81
C ALA A 82 -22.02 -4.78 -2.78
N GLY A 83 -22.29 -5.02 -4.07
CA GLY A 83 -22.74 -3.97 -4.98
C GLY A 83 -21.75 -3.49 -6.04
N SER A 84 -21.94 -3.96 -7.26
CA SER A 84 -21.96 -3.09 -8.44
C SER A 84 -22.92 -3.72 -9.46
N PRO A 85 -24.10 -3.11 -9.71
CA PRO A 85 -25.00 -3.57 -10.77
C PRO A 85 -24.46 -3.10 -12.14
N PRO A 86 -24.63 -3.92 -13.17
CA PRO A 86 -25.43 -3.48 -14.32
C PRO A 86 -26.67 -4.36 -14.57
#